data_AF-A0A2P8K9P8-F1
#
_entry.id   AF-A0A2P8K9P8-F1
#
_cell.length_a   1.000
_cell.length_b   1.000
_cell.length_c   1.000
_cell.angle_alpha   90.00
_cell.angle_beta   90.00
_cell.angle_gamma   90.00
#
_symmetry.space_group_name_H-M   'P 1'
#
loop_
_entity.id
_entity.type
_entity.pdbx_description
1 polymer ?
#
loop_
_entity_poly.entity_id
_entity_poly.type
_entity_poly.pdbx_seq_one_letter_code
_entity_poly.pdbx_strand_id
1 'polypeptide(L)'
;MASKKAPAKTDPLKDAGGGKTKVGQGGESAPRLPHERDQSSDSQQNQGGSAEQGRKGMEDVERGVVDTDRGPVADRVYNEKLKR
;
A
#
# COMPACT_ATOMS: atom_id res chain seq x y z
N MET A 1 39.23 24.15 -6.20
CA MET A 1 38.06 24.66 -5.44
C MET A 1 36.85 23.84 -5.84
N ALA A 2 36.25 23.08 -4.92
CA ALA A 2 35.10 22.21 -5.23
C ALA A 2 33.83 22.79 -4.60
N SER A 3 32.92 23.30 -5.43
CA SER A 3 31.62 23.82 -5.00
C SER A 3 30.67 22.66 -4.66
N LYS A 4 30.23 22.58 -3.41
CA LYS A 4 29.19 21.63 -2.95
C LYS A 4 27.81 22.10 -3.43
N LYS A 5 27.08 21.16 -4.04
CA LYS A 5 25.70 21.26 -4.55
C LYS A 5 24.71 21.51 -3.41
N ALA A 6 23.78 22.46 -3.58
CA ALA A 6 22.77 22.84 -2.59
C ALA A 6 21.68 21.76 -2.40
N PRO A 7 21.10 21.60 -1.20
CA PRO A 7 20.02 20.62 -0.97
C PRO A 7 18.68 21.12 -1.52
N ALA A 8 17.92 20.19 -2.08
CA ALA A 8 16.60 20.42 -2.68
C ALA A 8 15.57 20.85 -1.62
N LYS A 9 14.74 21.83 -1.98
CA LYS A 9 13.68 22.40 -1.14
C LYS A 9 12.60 21.37 -0.84
N THR A 10 12.29 21.16 0.44
CA THR A 10 11.18 20.33 0.90
C THR A 10 9.86 21.06 0.70
N ASP A 11 8.89 20.41 0.05
CA ASP A 11 7.56 20.96 -0.24
C ASP A 11 6.72 21.07 1.05
N PRO A 12 6.30 22.28 1.47
CA PRO A 12 5.59 22.51 2.74
C PRO A 12 4.13 22.05 2.74
N LEU A 13 3.60 21.55 1.63
CA LEU A 13 2.20 21.07 1.55
C LEU A 13 1.95 19.72 2.23
N LYS A 14 3.00 19.02 2.71
CA LYS A 14 2.85 17.70 3.33
C LYS A 14 2.24 17.70 4.74
N ASP A 15 2.13 18.88 5.36
CA ASP A 15 1.64 19.07 6.74
C ASP A 15 0.17 19.57 6.82
N ALA A 16 -0.59 19.51 5.73
CA ALA A 16 -1.95 20.06 5.64
C ALA A 16 -3.04 19.19 6.32
N GLY A 17 -2.79 18.68 7.53
CA GLY A 17 -3.78 18.04 8.39
C GLY A 17 -3.69 18.62 9.80
N GLY A 18 -4.68 19.44 10.19
CA GLY A 18 -4.70 20.31 11.37
C GLY A 18 -4.68 19.64 12.76
N GLY A 19 -3.76 18.72 13.01
CA GLY A 19 -3.39 18.22 14.33
C GLY A 19 -2.12 18.91 14.83
N LYS A 20 -2.03 19.19 16.14
CA LYS A 20 -0.82 19.76 16.74
C LYS A 20 0.33 18.74 16.91
N THR A 21 0.11 17.49 16.52
CA THR A 21 1.12 16.43 16.54
C THR A 21 2.04 16.56 15.33
N LYS A 22 3.21 17.16 15.53
CA LYS A 22 4.29 17.18 14.53
C LYS A 22 5.17 15.96 14.73
N VAL A 23 5.52 15.24 13.66
CA VAL A 23 6.40 14.05 13.71
C VAL A 23 7.86 14.41 14.06
N GLY A 24 8.23 15.69 14.01
CA GLY A 24 9.55 16.17 14.41
C GLY A 24 9.55 17.63 14.86
N GLN A 25 10.40 17.94 15.82
CA GLN A 25 10.69 19.31 16.25
C GLN A 25 12.02 19.73 15.60
N GLY A 26 11.97 20.70 14.69
CA GLY A 26 13.19 21.28 14.08
C GLY A 26 13.56 20.75 12.68
N GLY A 27 12.70 20.00 12.01
CA GLY A 27 12.91 19.58 10.61
C GLY A 27 13.84 18.38 10.41
N GLU A 28 14.54 17.93 11.45
CA GLU A 28 15.27 16.66 11.45
C GLU A 28 14.48 15.63 12.28
N SER A 29 13.89 14.65 11.60
CA SER A 29 13.34 13.47 12.27
C SER A 29 14.53 12.66 12.78
N ALA A 30 14.74 12.65 14.10
CA ALA A 30 15.74 11.80 14.72
C ALA A 30 15.52 10.34 14.26
N PRO A 31 16.59 9.52 14.09
CA PRO A 31 16.43 8.13 13.72
C PRO A 31 15.48 7.41 14.69
N ARG A 32 14.35 6.90 14.17
CA ARG A 32 13.35 6.18 14.96
C ARG A 32 13.97 5.05 15.77
N LEU A 33 13.50 4.88 17.00
CA LEU A 33 13.93 3.77 17.86
C LEU A 33 13.46 2.43 17.28
N PRO A 34 14.13 1.30 17.57
CA PRO A 34 13.77 0.00 16.98
C PRO A 34 12.31 -0.40 17.19
N HIS A 35 11.75 -0.12 18.37
CA HIS A 35 10.35 -0.40 18.70
C HIS A 35 9.34 0.55 18.04
N GLU A 36 9.78 1.68 17.50
CA GLU A 36 8.95 2.60 16.70
C GLU A 36 8.96 2.22 15.21
N ARG A 37 9.98 1.46 14.77
CA ARG A 37 10.10 0.98 13.38
C ARG A 37 9.20 -0.22 13.10
N ASP A 38 9.02 -1.11 14.08
CA ASP A 38 8.28 -2.36 13.87
C ASP A 38 6.76 -2.16 13.70
N GLN A 39 6.22 -1.03 14.16
CA GLN A 39 4.79 -0.72 14.11
C GLN A 39 4.43 0.33 13.05
N SER A 40 5.41 0.85 12.29
CA SER A 40 5.15 1.96 11.38
C SER A 40 4.62 1.48 10.01
N SER A 41 3.64 2.20 9.45
CA SER A 41 2.99 1.83 8.17
C SER A 41 3.97 1.80 6.99
N ASP A 42 5.04 2.59 7.03
CA ASP A 42 6.11 2.60 6.05
C ASP A 42 7.04 1.37 6.17
N SER A 43 7.07 0.69 7.32
CA SER A 43 7.73 -0.61 7.48
C SER A 43 6.88 -1.77 6.95
N GLN A 44 5.59 -1.53 6.66
CA GLN A 44 4.73 -2.48 5.95
C GLN A 44 4.89 -2.38 4.44
N GLN A 45 6.12 -2.19 3.96
CA GLN A 45 6.42 -2.27 2.52
C GLN A 45 6.08 -3.67 2.01
N ASN A 46 4.89 -3.79 1.41
CA ASN A 46 4.42 -4.81 0.48
C ASN A 46 5.21 -6.13 0.49
N GLN A 47 5.31 -6.78 1.66
CA GLN A 47 6.08 -8.02 1.81
C GLN A 47 5.40 -9.22 1.10
N GLY A 48 4.17 -9.04 0.63
CA GLY A 48 3.31 -10.12 0.16
C GLY A 48 3.11 -10.25 -1.36
N GLY A 49 3.85 -9.51 -2.20
CA GLY A 49 3.74 -9.66 -3.67
C GLY A 49 2.36 -9.36 -4.28
N SER A 50 1.42 -8.84 -3.46
CA SER A 50 0.02 -8.61 -3.82
C SER A 50 -0.16 -7.66 -4.99
N ALA A 51 0.76 -6.70 -5.15
CA ALA A 51 0.76 -5.78 -6.30
C ALA A 51 1.04 -6.49 -7.63
N GLU A 52 1.86 -7.54 -7.65
CA GLU A 52 2.13 -8.30 -8.88
C GLU A 52 0.94 -9.20 -9.23
N GLN A 53 0.35 -9.84 -8.23
CA GLN A 53 -0.86 -10.65 -8.39
C GLN A 53 -2.04 -9.81 -8.88
N GLY A 54 -2.22 -8.60 -8.33
CA GLY A 54 -3.24 -7.66 -8.79
C GLY A 54 -3.06 -7.20 -10.24
N ARG A 55 -1.82 -6.97 -10.68
CA ARG A 55 -1.53 -6.65 -12.09
C ARG A 55 -1.87 -7.81 -13.03
N LYS A 56 -1.46 -9.02 -12.68
CA LYS A 56 -1.77 -10.23 -13.47
C LYS A 56 -3.27 -10.46 -13.59
N GLY A 57 -4.01 -10.35 -12.49
CA GLY A 57 -5.48 -10.47 -12.52
C GLY A 57 -6.15 -9.41 -13.41
N MET A 58 -5.64 -8.18 -13.43
CA MET A 58 -6.14 -7.14 -14.35
C MET A 58 -5.91 -7.53 -15.81
N GLU A 59 -4.69 -7.97 -16.15
CA GLU A 59 -4.36 -8.40 -17.51
C GLU A 59 -5.22 -9.59 -17.97
N ASP A 60 -5.53 -10.53 -17.08
CA ASP A 60 -6.37 -11.69 -17.38
C ASP A 60 -7.81 -11.25 -17.71
N VAL A 61 -8.36 -10.28 -16.95
CA VAL A 61 -9.67 -9.68 -17.23
C VAL A 61 -9.67 -8.94 -18.57
N GLU A 62 -8.64 -8.15 -18.85
CA GLU A 62 -8.52 -7.41 -20.13
C GLU A 62 -8.42 -8.34 -21.33
N ARG A 63 -7.76 -9.49 -21.18
CA ARG A 63 -7.66 -10.53 -22.21
C ARG A 63 -8.93 -11.39 -22.33
N GLY A 64 -9.89 -11.24 -21.41
CA GLY A 64 -11.12 -12.02 -21.38
C GLY A 64 -10.91 -13.48 -20.98
N VAL A 65 -9.88 -13.76 -20.17
CA VAL A 65 -9.66 -15.10 -19.61
C VAL A 65 -10.86 -15.44 -18.71
N VAL A 66 -11.49 -16.59 -18.97
CA VAL A 66 -12.64 -17.06 -18.21
C VAL A 66 -12.16 -17.98 -17.09
N ASP A 67 -12.68 -17.77 -15.88
CA ASP A 67 -12.43 -18.67 -14.75
C ASP A 67 -12.81 -20.11 -15.10
N THR A 68 -11.87 -21.03 -14.91
CA THR A 68 -12.09 -22.46 -15.16
C THR A 68 -12.59 -23.21 -13.93
N ASP A 69 -12.72 -22.54 -12.80
CA ASP A 69 -13.19 -23.17 -11.58
C ASP A 69 -14.70 -23.46 -11.64
N ARG A 70 -15.17 -24.29 -10.71
CA ARG A 70 -16.60 -24.57 -10.54
C ARG A 70 -17.23 -23.69 -9.47
N GLY A 71 -16.51 -22.71 -8.93
CA GLY A 71 -16.91 -21.90 -7.79
C GLY A 71 -18.23 -21.17 -8.04
N PRO A 72 -18.33 -20.34 -9.10
CA PRO A 72 -19.55 -19.59 -9.42
C PRO A 72 -20.77 -20.50 -9.64
N VAL A 73 -20.57 -21.66 -10.26
CA VAL A 73 -21.65 -22.62 -10.50
C VAL A 73 -22.09 -23.29 -9.19
N ALA A 74 -21.14 -23.71 -8.36
CA ALA A 74 -21.42 -24.31 -7.06
C ALA A 74 -22.11 -23.32 -6.12
N ASP A 75 -21.64 -22.07 -6.05
CA ASP A 75 -22.24 -21.00 -5.26
C ASP A 75 -23.67 -20.70 -5.71
N ARG A 76 -23.91 -20.64 -7.02
CA ARG A 76 -25.27 -20.45 -7.56
C ARG A 76 -26.20 -21.57 -7.10
N VAL A 77 -25.79 -22.82 -7.29
CA VAL A 77 -26.59 -24.00 -6.89
C VAL A 77 -26.85 -24.01 -5.39
N TYR A 78 -25.84 -23.69 -4.57
CA TYR A 78 -25.98 -23.60 -3.13
C TYR A 78 -27.03 -22.56 -2.73
N ASN A 79 -26.90 -21.32 -3.23
CA ASN A 79 -27.80 -20.24 -2.86
C ASN A 79 -29.23 -20.43 -3.38
N GLU A 80 -29.42 -21.01 -4.57
CA GLU A 80 -30.74 -21.18 -5.17
C GLU A 80 -31.49 -22.41 -4.64
N LYS A 81 -30.78 -23.51 -4.32
CA LYS A 81 -31.42 -24.81 -4.08
C LYS A 81 -31.20 -25.38 -2.68
N LEU A 82 -30.12 -25.01 -2.01
CA LEU A 82 -29.68 -25.65 -0.75
C LEU A 82 -29.80 -24.74 0.46
N LYS A 83 -29.53 -23.44 0.28
CA LYS A 83 -29.63 -22.43 1.33
C LYS A 83 -31.12 -22.15 1.60
N ARG A 84 -31.61 -22.64 2.74
CA ARG A 84 -32.95 -22.35 3.28
C ARG A 84 -32.89 -21.20 4.26
#